data_AF-A0A4Y8REG8-F1
#
_entry.id   AF-A0A4Y8REG8-F1
#
_cell.length_a   1.000
_cell.length_b   1.000
_cell.length_c   1.000
_cell.angle_alpha   90.00
_cell.angle_beta   90.00
_cell.angle_gamma   90.00
#
_symmetry.space_group_name_H-M   'P 1'
#
loop_
_entity.id
_entity.type
_entity.pdbx_description
1 polymer ?
#
loop_
_entity_poly.entity_id
_entity_poly.type
_entity_poly.pdbx_seq_one_letter_code
_entity_poly.pdbx_strand_id
1 'polypeptide(L)'
;MATAKIFVTPVSIRAEHAKLTLGHESSRSEIVTVSTPSAAARGAAMLFAVILCGAAPAGSAAAKTLKSGDFTGASGHDVSGSVRIEETGGKAVLQFSSDFAFDGAPDPKVAFGRGGYDPKSLLGPLKSDAGAQNYAIPAGLDVSGYNEVWIWCEEFAVPLGMARIK
;
A
#
# COMPACT_ATOMS: atom_id res chain seq x y z
N MET A 1 51.59 35.24 -5.33
CA MET A 1 50.93 36.25 -4.47
C MET A 1 49.74 36.82 -5.23
N ALA A 2 48.52 36.46 -4.84
CA ALA A 2 47.29 37.27 -4.93
C ALA A 2 46.14 36.38 -4.45
N THR A 3 45.72 36.63 -3.20
CA THR A 3 44.61 35.95 -2.54
C THR A 3 43.30 36.62 -2.97
N ALA A 4 42.33 35.85 -3.47
CA ALA A 4 41.00 36.36 -3.81
C ALA A 4 40.02 35.92 -2.73
N LYS A 5 39.54 36.91 -1.95
CA LYS A 5 38.66 36.74 -0.80
C LYS A 5 37.23 36.43 -1.25
N ILE A 6 36.66 35.38 -0.67
CA ILE A 6 35.26 35.01 -0.72
C ILE A 6 34.46 36.05 0.09
N PHE A 7 33.43 36.64 -0.50
CA PHE A 7 32.46 37.49 0.19
C PHE A 7 31.08 36.84 0.07
N VAL A 8 30.68 36.14 1.12
CA VAL A 8 29.32 35.60 1.28
C VAL A 8 28.45 36.71 1.87
N THR A 9 27.46 37.17 1.13
CA THR A 9 26.40 38.04 1.67
C THR A 9 25.26 37.18 2.22
N PRO A 10 24.81 37.38 3.47
CA PRO A 10 23.61 36.74 3.99
C PRO A 10 22.37 37.49 3.49
N VAL A 11 21.54 36.84 2.66
CA VAL A 11 20.18 37.31 2.40
C VAL A 11 19.29 36.82 3.53
N SER A 12 18.84 37.77 4.34
CA SER A 12 17.93 37.58 5.46
C SER A 12 16.51 37.42 4.91
N ILE A 13 15.95 36.21 4.98
CA ILE A 13 14.51 36.00 4.81
C ILE A 13 13.91 35.77 6.19
N ARG A 14 13.16 36.79 6.63
CA ARG A 14 12.27 36.77 7.79
C ARG A 14 11.30 35.58 7.66
N ALA A 15 11.49 34.58 8.52
CA ALA A 15 10.45 33.60 8.82
C ALA A 15 9.52 34.21 9.88
N GLU A 16 8.30 34.51 9.47
CA GLU A 16 7.25 35.03 10.34
C GLU A 16 6.59 33.85 11.06
N HIS A 17 6.57 33.95 12.38
CA HIS A 17 5.95 33.02 13.31
C HIS A 17 4.42 33.08 13.22
N ALA A 18 3.75 31.92 13.35
CA ALA A 18 2.70 31.63 14.35
C ALA A 18 1.92 30.39 13.89
N LYS A 19 2.26 29.21 14.40
CA LYS A 19 1.66 28.61 15.61
C LYS A 19 0.15 28.39 15.45
N LEU A 20 -0.20 27.32 14.75
CA LEU A 20 -1.46 26.64 14.94
C LEU A 20 -1.23 25.49 15.94
N THR A 21 -1.73 25.69 17.15
CA THR A 21 -1.88 24.64 18.16
C THR A 21 -3.09 23.80 17.82
N LEU A 22 -2.90 22.50 17.64
CA LEU A 22 -3.86 21.40 17.88
C LEU A 22 -3.10 20.13 17.50
N GLY A 23 -3.06 19.02 18.21
CA GLY A 23 -3.65 18.56 19.44
C GLY A 23 -3.04 17.17 19.65
N HIS A 24 -2.80 16.83 20.91
CA HIS A 24 -2.24 15.59 21.39
C HIS A 24 -3.33 14.51 21.41
N GLU A 25 -3.12 13.35 20.79
CA GLU A 25 -3.85 12.09 21.08
C GLU A 25 -3.29 10.96 20.21
N SER A 26 -2.17 10.32 20.56
CA SER A 26 -2.05 9.24 21.55
C SER A 26 -3.26 8.32 21.63
N SER A 27 -3.16 7.22 20.90
CA SER A 27 -3.56 5.86 21.30
C SER A 27 -4.26 5.75 22.66
N ARG A 28 -5.56 5.46 22.63
CA ARG A 28 -6.23 4.71 23.70
C ARG A 28 -7.42 3.94 23.13
N SER A 29 -7.23 2.65 22.98
CA SER A 29 -8.30 1.66 23.06
C SER A 29 -9.06 1.87 24.36
N GLU A 30 -10.37 2.10 24.32
CA GLU A 30 -11.36 1.39 25.15
C GLU A 30 -12.79 1.87 24.90
N ILE A 31 -13.67 0.88 24.77
CA ILE A 31 -15.12 0.85 25.04
C ILE A 31 -16.07 1.69 24.17
N VAL A 32 -16.64 1.02 23.17
CA VAL A 32 -17.99 1.31 22.68
C VAL A 32 -18.98 0.96 23.79
N THR A 33 -19.42 1.96 24.54
CA THR A 33 -20.61 1.86 25.39
C THR A 33 -21.84 1.74 24.49
N VAL A 34 -22.47 0.58 24.56
CA VAL A 34 -23.76 0.26 23.98
C VAL A 34 -24.87 1.20 24.44
N SER A 35 -25.67 1.64 23.47
CA SER A 35 -27.09 2.01 23.51
C SER A 35 -27.72 2.43 24.84
N THR A 36 -28.25 3.65 24.85
CA THR A 36 -29.52 3.95 25.55
C THR A 36 -30.44 4.77 24.63
N PRO A 37 -31.64 4.28 24.27
CA PRO A 37 -32.71 5.15 23.81
C PRO A 37 -33.40 5.79 25.02
N SER A 38 -33.34 7.12 25.12
CA SER A 38 -34.17 7.89 26.04
C SER A 38 -35.41 8.37 25.29
N ALA A 39 -36.52 7.66 25.45
CA ALA A 39 -37.85 8.19 25.20
C ALA A 39 -38.84 7.55 26.17
N ALA A 40 -39.40 8.39 27.02
CA ALA A 40 -40.39 8.05 28.02
C ALA A 40 -41.62 7.35 27.42
N ALA A 41 -41.95 6.17 27.93
CA ALA A 41 -43.30 5.64 27.84
C ALA A 41 -43.59 4.78 29.08
N ARG A 42 -44.75 5.07 29.67
CA ARG A 42 -45.23 4.53 30.94
C ARG A 42 -45.64 3.07 30.75
N GLY A 43 -45.29 2.23 31.73
CA GLY A 43 -46.07 1.03 32.06
C GLY A 43 -45.42 -0.31 31.74
N ALA A 44 -45.50 -1.18 32.75
CA ALA A 44 -45.41 -2.64 32.74
C ALA A 44 -44.05 -3.30 32.46
N ALA A 45 -43.67 -4.12 33.44
CA ALA A 45 -42.53 -5.00 33.45
C ALA A 45 -42.46 -5.92 32.21
N MET A 46 -41.27 -5.99 31.60
CA MET A 46 -40.81 -7.20 30.94
C MET A 46 -39.32 -7.40 31.20
N LEU A 47 -39.03 -8.57 31.78
CA LEU A 47 -37.71 -9.18 31.87
C LEU A 47 -37.18 -9.36 30.44
N PHE A 48 -36.24 -8.52 30.00
CA PHE A 48 -35.52 -8.76 28.76
C PHE A 48 -34.15 -9.37 29.08
N ALA A 49 -34.05 -10.64 28.70
CA ALA A 49 -32.91 -11.52 28.86
C ALA A 49 -31.64 -10.93 28.24
N VAL A 50 -30.53 -11.09 28.96
CA VAL A 50 -29.18 -10.87 28.45
C VAL A 50 -28.93 -11.86 27.33
N ILE A 51 -29.01 -11.40 26.07
CA ILE A 51 -28.52 -12.18 24.94
C ILE A 51 -27.01 -12.03 24.92
N LEU A 52 -26.30 -13.03 25.45
CA LEU A 52 -24.89 -13.26 25.12
C LEU A 52 -24.81 -13.55 23.62
N CYS A 53 -24.61 -12.50 22.82
CA CYS A 53 -24.13 -12.65 21.45
C CYS A 53 -22.65 -13.06 21.55
N GLY A 54 -22.41 -14.37 21.62
CA GLY A 54 -21.08 -14.94 21.48
C GLY A 54 -20.62 -14.74 20.04
N ALA A 55 -19.92 -13.62 19.79
CA ALA A 55 -19.12 -13.47 18.59
C ALA A 55 -17.96 -14.47 18.68
N ALA A 56 -18.13 -15.65 18.08
CA ALA A 56 -17.01 -16.55 17.81
C ALA A 56 -15.97 -15.74 17.02
N PRO A 57 -14.67 -15.75 17.41
CA PRO A 57 -13.65 -15.13 16.60
C PRO A 57 -13.61 -15.91 15.29
N ALA A 58 -14.13 -15.32 14.20
CA ALA A 58 -13.83 -15.78 12.86
C ALA A 58 -12.30 -15.75 12.77
N GLY A 59 -11.67 -16.93 12.76
CA GLY A 59 -10.23 -17.08 12.74
C GLY A 59 -9.71 -16.26 11.57
N SER A 60 -9.06 -15.14 11.89
CA SER A 60 -8.38 -14.32 10.89
C SER A 60 -7.27 -15.20 10.34
N ALA A 61 -7.46 -15.77 9.16
CA ALA A 61 -6.44 -16.54 8.50
C ALA A 61 -5.22 -15.61 8.37
N ALA A 62 -4.13 -15.94 9.06
CA ALA A 62 -2.93 -15.12 9.03
C ALA A 62 -2.41 -15.07 7.60
N ALA A 63 -2.14 -13.86 7.10
CA ALA A 63 -1.54 -13.68 5.79
C ALA A 63 -0.10 -14.22 5.82
N LYS A 64 0.23 -15.10 4.87
CA LYS A 64 1.57 -15.64 4.68
C LYS A 64 2.24 -14.94 3.51
N THR A 65 3.38 -14.30 3.76
CA THR A 65 4.22 -13.78 2.66
C THR A 65 4.88 -14.94 1.92
N LEU A 66 4.70 -14.99 0.60
CA LEU A 66 5.27 -16.01 -0.28
C LEU A 66 6.62 -15.57 -0.87
N LYS A 67 6.69 -14.34 -1.39
CA LYS A 67 7.90 -13.73 -1.98
C LYS A 67 7.84 -12.22 -1.83
N SER A 68 8.98 -11.55 -1.83
CA SER A 68 9.05 -10.08 -1.84
C SER A 68 10.30 -9.54 -2.53
N GLY A 69 10.26 -8.27 -2.92
CA GLY A 69 11.38 -7.57 -3.56
C GLY A 69 11.16 -6.06 -3.62
N ASP A 70 12.16 -5.36 -4.14
CA ASP A 70 12.17 -3.90 -4.29
C ASP A 70 12.19 -3.55 -5.77
N PHE A 71 11.41 -2.55 -6.16
CA PHE A 71 11.41 -2.05 -7.53
C PHE A 71 12.70 -1.31 -7.85
N THR A 72 13.10 -1.42 -9.11
CA THR A 72 14.13 -0.59 -9.73
C THR A 72 13.60 -0.13 -11.08
N GLY A 73 13.85 1.14 -11.39
CA GLY A 73 13.50 1.74 -12.68
C GLY A 73 14.22 1.09 -13.86
N ALA A 74 13.58 1.12 -15.03
CA ALA A 74 14.11 0.63 -16.29
C ALA A 74 13.83 1.63 -17.43
N SER A 75 14.59 1.53 -18.52
CA SER A 75 14.42 2.39 -19.70
C SER A 75 14.44 3.91 -19.43
N GLY A 76 15.08 4.34 -18.35
CA GLY A 76 15.17 5.75 -17.95
C GLY A 76 14.04 6.25 -17.06
N HIS A 77 13.12 5.38 -16.65
CA HIS A 77 12.08 5.69 -15.67
C HIS A 77 12.59 5.54 -14.24
N ASP A 78 12.04 6.34 -13.33
CA ASP A 78 12.23 6.23 -11.89
C ASP A 78 11.09 5.40 -11.30
N VAL A 79 11.44 4.28 -10.67
CA VAL A 79 10.49 3.41 -9.96
C VAL A 79 11.13 3.00 -8.65
N SER A 80 10.39 3.17 -7.56
CA SER A 80 10.84 2.84 -6.22
C SER A 80 9.72 2.24 -5.36
N GLY A 81 10.12 1.77 -4.18
CA GLY A 81 9.28 1.07 -3.23
C GLY A 81 9.33 -0.45 -3.38
N SER A 82 8.61 -1.14 -2.50
CA SER A 82 8.66 -2.61 -2.41
C SER A 82 7.37 -3.28 -2.84
N VAL A 83 7.48 -4.57 -3.15
CA VAL A 83 6.37 -5.44 -3.51
C VAL A 83 6.48 -6.77 -2.78
N ARG A 84 5.33 -7.32 -2.38
CA ARG A 84 5.22 -8.65 -1.78
C ARG A 84 4.02 -9.42 -2.29
N ILE A 85 4.13 -10.74 -2.32
CA ILE A 85 3.01 -11.64 -2.56
C ILE A 85 2.57 -12.17 -1.21
N GLU A 86 1.30 -11.98 -0.86
CA GLU A 86 0.71 -12.55 0.34
C GLU A 86 -0.40 -13.54 -0.02
N GLU A 87 -0.50 -14.61 0.75
CA GLU A 87 -1.55 -15.62 0.65
C GLU A 87 -2.37 -15.67 1.93
N THR A 88 -3.69 -15.59 1.78
CA THR A 88 -4.65 -15.73 2.87
C THR A 88 -5.78 -16.64 2.43
N GLY A 89 -5.98 -17.77 3.11
CA GLY A 89 -7.07 -18.69 2.82
C GLY A 89 -7.07 -19.24 1.39
N GLY A 90 -5.88 -19.51 0.83
CA GLY A 90 -5.70 -20.02 -0.53
C GLY A 90 -5.89 -18.99 -1.65
N LYS A 91 -5.99 -17.70 -1.31
CA LYS A 91 -6.02 -16.59 -2.28
C LYS A 91 -4.72 -15.81 -2.18
N ALA A 92 -4.05 -15.64 -3.31
CA ALA A 92 -2.83 -14.85 -3.39
C ALA A 92 -3.11 -13.43 -3.91
N VAL A 93 -2.41 -12.45 -3.35
CA VAL A 93 -2.48 -11.03 -3.71
C VAL A 93 -1.07 -10.47 -3.81
N LEU A 94 -0.78 -9.78 -4.91
CA LEU A 94 0.43 -8.96 -5.05
C LEU A 94 0.16 -7.57 -4.46
N GLN A 95 1.02 -7.11 -3.56
CA GLN A 95 0.84 -5.86 -2.83
C GLN A 95 2.07 -4.98 -2.97
N PHE A 96 1.84 -3.74 -3.37
CA PHE A 96 2.87 -2.71 -3.46
C PHE A 96 2.86 -1.92 -2.15
N SER A 97 4.03 -1.44 -1.74
CA SER A 97 4.19 -0.65 -0.51
C SER A 97 3.54 0.73 -0.61
N SER A 98 3.28 1.35 0.54
CA SER A 98 2.80 2.73 0.63
C SER A 98 3.79 3.76 0.09
N ASP A 99 5.09 3.43 0.08
CA ASP A 99 6.17 4.27 -0.47
C ASP A 99 6.42 4.03 -1.96
N PHE A 100 5.59 3.22 -2.64
CA PHE A 100 5.70 3.05 -4.09
C PHE A 100 5.59 4.38 -4.83
N ALA A 101 6.47 4.59 -5.79
CA ALA A 101 6.47 5.75 -6.68
C ALA A 101 6.97 5.36 -8.07
N PHE A 102 6.35 5.96 -9.09
CA PHE A 102 6.65 5.82 -10.50
C PHE A 102 6.44 7.17 -11.20
N ASP A 103 7.31 7.53 -12.17
CA ASP A 103 7.22 8.80 -12.89
C ASP A 103 6.15 8.84 -14.01
N GLY A 104 5.54 7.71 -14.36
CA GLY A 104 4.40 7.61 -15.27
C GLY A 104 4.72 7.12 -16.68
N ALA A 105 3.72 6.55 -17.36
CA ALA A 105 3.78 6.14 -18.77
C ALA A 105 2.36 6.09 -19.37
N PRO A 106 2.21 6.00 -20.71
CA PRO A 106 0.88 6.00 -21.34
C PRO A 106 0.02 4.77 -21.03
N ASP A 107 0.63 3.58 -20.96
CA ASP A 107 -0.10 2.34 -20.71
C ASP A 107 0.68 1.33 -19.83
N PRO A 108 0.94 1.67 -18.55
CA PRO A 108 1.65 0.80 -17.62
C PRO A 108 0.79 -0.39 -17.18
N LYS A 109 1.35 -1.59 -17.25
CA LYS A 109 0.75 -2.86 -16.82
C LYS A 109 1.60 -3.54 -15.76
N VAL A 110 0.95 -4.29 -14.87
CA VAL A 110 1.60 -5.14 -13.86
C VAL A 110 1.50 -6.60 -14.28
N ALA A 111 2.63 -7.28 -14.32
CA ALA A 111 2.72 -8.71 -14.63
C ALA A 111 3.90 -9.35 -13.88
N PHE A 112 3.97 -10.68 -13.90
CA PHE A 112 5.14 -11.42 -13.45
C PHE A 112 6.13 -11.68 -14.60
N GLY A 113 7.30 -12.19 -14.22
CA GLY A 113 8.34 -12.56 -15.16
C GLY A 113 9.30 -13.62 -14.64
N ARG A 114 10.00 -14.26 -15.59
CA ARG A 114 11.07 -15.22 -15.32
C ARG A 114 12.18 -15.03 -16.34
N GLY A 115 13.12 -14.13 -16.03
CA GLY A 115 14.14 -13.71 -16.99
C GLY A 115 13.58 -12.79 -18.08
N GLY A 116 12.54 -12.02 -17.74
CA GLY A 116 11.80 -11.18 -18.67
C GLY A 116 10.30 -11.14 -18.37
N TYR A 117 9.63 -10.12 -18.89
CA TYR A 117 8.17 -9.94 -18.84
C TYR A 117 7.44 -11.13 -19.47
N ASP A 118 6.44 -11.69 -18.77
CA ASP A 118 5.56 -12.73 -19.30
C ASP A 118 4.13 -12.20 -19.48
N PRO A 119 3.64 -12.01 -20.72
CA PRO A 119 2.29 -11.48 -20.97
C PRO A 119 1.17 -12.41 -20.46
N LYS A 120 1.43 -13.72 -20.28
CA LYS A 120 0.43 -14.65 -19.75
C LYS A 120 0.16 -14.45 -18.27
N SER A 121 1.02 -13.69 -17.60
CA SER A 121 0.93 -13.41 -16.17
C SER A 121 0.37 -12.02 -15.84
N LEU A 122 -0.19 -11.34 -16.85
CA LEU A 122 -0.79 -10.01 -16.72
C LEU A 122 -1.83 -9.99 -15.60
N LEU A 123 -1.62 -9.11 -14.61
CA LEU A 123 -2.54 -8.88 -13.50
C LEU A 123 -3.48 -7.70 -13.77
N GLY A 124 -3.08 -6.78 -14.65
CA GLY A 124 -3.89 -5.65 -15.10
C GLY A 124 -3.10 -4.35 -15.27
N PRO A 125 -3.79 -3.24 -15.58
CA PRO A 125 -3.17 -1.92 -15.63
C PRO A 125 -2.67 -1.47 -14.25
N LEU A 126 -1.63 -0.64 -14.22
CA LEU A 126 -1.18 0.02 -13.00
C LEU A 126 -2.29 0.95 -12.51
N LYS A 127 -2.68 0.81 -11.23
CA LYS A 127 -3.83 1.54 -10.67
C LYS A 127 -3.51 2.99 -10.29
N SER A 128 -2.29 3.23 -9.83
CA SER A 128 -1.80 4.52 -9.37
C SER A 128 -0.28 4.57 -9.54
N ASP A 129 0.25 5.73 -9.90
CA ASP A 129 1.70 5.95 -10.01
C ASP A 129 2.37 6.10 -8.63
N ALA A 130 1.59 6.26 -7.57
CA ALA A 130 2.11 6.34 -6.21
C ALA A 130 1.21 5.62 -5.20
N GLY A 131 1.83 5.13 -4.12
CA GLY A 131 1.15 4.56 -2.97
C GLY A 131 0.83 3.07 -3.09
N ALA A 132 0.27 2.56 -1.98
CA ALA A 132 -0.06 1.15 -1.84
C ALA A 132 -1.18 0.74 -2.78
N GLN A 133 -1.03 -0.44 -3.37
CA GLN A 133 -2.00 -1.00 -4.31
C GLN A 133 -1.90 -2.52 -4.36
N ASN A 134 -3.01 -3.17 -4.67
CA ASN A 134 -3.15 -4.61 -4.60
C ASN A 134 -3.67 -5.19 -5.91
N TYR A 135 -3.14 -6.34 -6.31
CA TYR A 135 -3.56 -7.09 -7.49
C TYR A 135 -3.92 -8.51 -7.10
N ALA A 136 -5.14 -8.93 -7.42
CA ALA A 136 -5.56 -10.30 -7.21
C ALA A 136 -4.79 -11.22 -8.17
N ILE A 137 -4.22 -12.30 -7.65
CA ILE A 137 -3.54 -13.30 -8.47
C ILE A 137 -4.56 -14.38 -8.81
N PRO A 138 -4.83 -14.65 -10.10
CA PRO A 138 -5.76 -15.70 -10.51
C PRO A 138 -5.32 -17.07 -9.96
N ALA A 139 -6.27 -17.89 -9.49
CA ALA A 139 -5.96 -19.19 -8.90
C ALA A 139 -5.25 -20.19 -9.84
N GLY A 140 -5.32 -19.96 -11.15
CA GLY A 140 -4.62 -20.78 -12.16
C GLY A 140 -3.18 -20.31 -12.45
N LEU A 141 -2.72 -19.21 -11.85
CA LEU A 141 -1.38 -18.67 -12.07
C LEU A 141 -0.44 -19.14 -10.95
N ASP A 142 0.46 -20.07 -11.25
CA ASP A 142 1.49 -20.49 -10.30
C ASP A 142 2.57 -19.41 -10.15
N VAL A 143 2.60 -18.77 -8.99
CA VAL A 143 3.61 -17.75 -8.64
C VAL A 143 4.96 -18.33 -8.25
N SER A 144 5.02 -19.63 -7.96
CA SER A 144 6.25 -20.32 -7.56
C SER A 144 7.29 -20.27 -8.68
N GLY A 145 6.83 -20.36 -9.94
CA GLY A 145 7.68 -20.28 -11.13
C GLY A 145 8.27 -18.91 -11.46
N TYR A 146 7.73 -17.80 -10.93
CA TYR A 146 8.20 -16.45 -11.27
C TYR A 146 9.18 -15.88 -10.24
N ASN A 147 10.12 -15.06 -10.70
CA ASN A 147 11.15 -14.43 -9.84
C ASN A 147 11.24 -12.91 -10.06
N GLU A 148 10.34 -12.35 -10.86
CA GLU A 148 10.26 -10.93 -11.19
C GLU A 148 8.81 -10.45 -11.19
N VAL A 149 8.61 -9.20 -10.81
CA VAL A 149 7.40 -8.40 -11.04
C VAL A 149 7.78 -7.26 -11.96
N TRP A 150 7.00 -7.03 -13.01
CA TRP A 150 7.25 -6.01 -14.02
C TRP A 150 6.17 -4.94 -14.00
N ILE A 151 6.61 -3.69 -14.15
CA ILE A 151 5.81 -2.59 -14.68
C ILE A 151 6.23 -2.44 -16.13
N TRP A 152 5.31 -2.70 -17.05
CA TRP A 152 5.56 -2.81 -18.49
C TRP A 152 4.67 -1.84 -19.25
N CYS A 153 5.22 -1.08 -20.20
CA CYS A 153 4.41 -0.29 -21.10
C CYS A 153 3.90 -1.19 -22.23
N GLU A 154 2.61 -1.51 -22.25
CA GLU A 154 2.02 -2.36 -23.29
C GLU A 154 1.98 -1.64 -24.64
N GLU A 155 1.74 -0.33 -24.65
CA GLU A 155 1.72 0.49 -25.88
C GLU A 155 3.08 0.50 -26.62
N PHE A 156 4.19 0.62 -25.88
CA PHE A 156 5.53 0.72 -26.48
C PHE A 156 6.38 -0.54 -26.37
N ALA A 157 5.87 -1.59 -25.71
CA ALA A 157 6.58 -2.84 -25.48
C ALA A 157 7.98 -2.65 -24.85
N VAL A 158 8.06 -1.83 -23.78
CA VAL A 158 9.29 -1.55 -23.04
C VAL A 158 9.13 -1.75 -21.53
N PRO A 159 10.21 -2.13 -20.81
CA PRO A 159 10.18 -2.22 -19.36
C PRO A 159 10.25 -0.82 -18.73
N LEU A 160 9.38 -0.55 -17.77
CA LEU A 160 9.34 0.69 -17.00
C LEU A 160 9.96 0.51 -15.61
N GLY A 161 9.69 -0.64 -14.97
CA GLY A 161 10.28 -1.02 -13.69
C GLY A 161 10.24 -2.52 -13.47
N MET A 162 11.12 -3.00 -12.61
CA MET A 162 11.21 -4.41 -12.26
C MET A 162 11.56 -4.58 -10.78
N ALA A 163 10.88 -5.51 -10.11
CA ALA A 163 11.27 -5.97 -8.79
C ALA A 163 11.65 -7.45 -8.85
N ARG A 164 12.86 -7.77 -8.40
CA ARG A 164 13.28 -9.17 -8.25
C ARG A 164 12.75 -9.71 -6.93
N ILE A 165 11.90 -10.72 -7.00
CA ILE A 165 11.22 -11.30 -5.85
C ILE A 165 11.87 -12.63 -5.44
N LYS A 166 12.03 -12.84 -4.14
CA LYS A 166 12.67 -14.01 -3.53
C LYS A 166 11.88 -14.53 -2.33
#